data_AF-A0A958J9M1-F1
#
_entry.id   AF-A0A958J9M1-F1
#
_cell.length_a   1.000
_cell.length_b   1.000
_cell.length_c   1.000
_cell.angle_alpha   90.00
_cell.angle_beta   90.00
_cell.angle_gamma   90.00
#
_symmetry.space_group_name_H-M   'P 1'
#
loop_
_entity.id
_entity.type
_entity.pdbx_description
1 polymer ?
#
loop_
_entity_poly.entity_id
_entity_poly.type
_entity_poly.pdbx_seq_one_letter_code
_entity_poly.pdbx_strand_id
1 'polypeptide(L)'
;RSQVDDFAQMGYRTIAVAADSDEQGWQLVGLIPLFDPPREDSAETVARAMEMGVTVKMITGDNIAIARQIAGKLNLGTRLLPAGALDDTPSGHLEETVENADGFAEVFPEHKFLIVRLLQKLKHFVGMSG
;
A
#
# COMPACT_ATOMS: atom_id res chain seq x y z
N ARG A 1 -17.76 -9.20 7.28
CA ARG A 1 -16.34 -9.41 6.91
C ARG A 1 -16.20 -9.82 5.45
N SER A 2 -16.85 -10.90 4.96
CA SER A 2 -16.64 -11.36 3.57
C SER A 2 -16.84 -10.29 2.49
N GLN A 3 -17.92 -9.49 2.52
CA GLN A 3 -18.15 -8.46 1.50
C GLN A 3 -17.06 -7.37 1.44
N VAL A 4 -16.44 -7.02 2.58
CA VAL A 4 -15.36 -6.03 2.61
C VAL A 4 -14.09 -6.62 2.00
N ASP A 5 -13.81 -7.90 2.29
CA ASP A 5 -12.67 -8.60 1.73
C ASP A 5 -12.82 -8.80 0.21
N ASP A 6 -14.04 -9.09 -0.26
CA ASP A 6 -14.38 -9.20 -1.69
C ASP A 6 -14.14 -7.85 -2.41
N PHE A 7 -14.62 -6.75 -1.84
CA PHE A 7 -14.37 -5.41 -2.37
C PHE A 7 -12.88 -5.05 -2.38
N ALA A 8 -12.14 -5.41 -1.33
CA ALA A 8 -10.71 -5.15 -1.26
C ALA A 8 -9.93 -5.92 -2.35
N GLN A 9 -10.30 -7.17 -2.64
CA GLN A 9 -9.70 -7.97 -3.72
C GLN A 9 -9.94 -7.35 -5.11
N MET A 10 -11.05 -6.62 -5.28
CA MET A 10 -11.35 -5.88 -6.50
C MET A 10 -10.70 -4.49 -6.53
N GLY A 11 -10.05 -4.06 -5.44
CA GLY A 11 -9.35 -2.78 -5.32
C GLY A 11 -10.21 -1.62 -4.81
N TYR A 12 -11.35 -1.90 -4.18
CA TYR A 12 -12.21 -0.86 -3.58
C TYR A 12 -11.83 -0.59 -2.12
N ARG A 13 -11.70 0.69 -1.77
CA ARG A 13 -11.70 1.17 -0.39
C ARG A 13 -13.13 1.19 0.13
N THR A 14 -13.43 0.35 1.12
CA THR A 14 -14.81 0.25 1.64
C THR A 14 -14.98 1.04 2.93
N ILE A 15 -15.98 1.91 2.97
CA ILE A 15 -16.40 2.63 4.17
C ILE A 15 -17.65 1.95 4.74
N ALA A 16 -17.62 1.59 6.02
CA ALA A 16 -18.80 1.14 6.75
C ALA A 16 -19.56 2.34 7.32
N VAL A 17 -20.87 2.40 7.07
CA VAL A 17 -21.74 3.45 7.58
C VAL A 17 -22.60 2.86 8.69
N ALA A 18 -22.51 3.43 9.89
CA ALA A 18 -23.38 3.12 11.01
C ALA A 18 -24.19 4.34 11.42
N ALA A 19 -25.42 4.13 11.87
CA ALA A 19 -26.28 5.15 12.43
C ALA A 19 -26.57 4.80 13.89
N ASP A 20 -26.53 5.80 14.76
CA ASP A 20 -26.96 5.63 16.14
C ASP A 20 -28.48 5.71 16.20
N SER A 21 -29.07 4.84 17.02
CA SER A 21 -30.48 4.92 17.38
C SER A 21 -30.57 4.92 18.90
N ASP A 22 -31.28 5.91 19.45
CA ASP A 22 -31.33 6.20 20.90
C ASP A 22 -31.66 4.96 21.77
N GLU A 23 -32.31 3.94 21.19
CA GLU A 23 -32.71 2.71 21.89
C GLU A 23 -31.77 1.51 21.72
N GLN A 24 -30.97 1.46 20.65
CA GLN A 24 -30.24 0.24 20.24
C GLN A 24 -28.73 0.48 19.98
N GLY A 25 -28.25 1.71 20.12
CA GLY A 25 -26.87 2.09 19.86
C GLY A 25 -26.53 2.09 18.35
N TRP A 26 -25.23 2.11 18.04
CA TRP A 26 -24.72 2.11 16.65
C TRP A 26 -25.14 0.85 15.89
N GLN A 27 -25.94 1.03 14.83
CA GLN A 27 -26.32 -0.01 13.90
C GLN A 27 -25.66 0.18 12.55
N LEU A 28 -25.07 -0.89 12.01
CA LEU A 28 -24.51 -0.88 10.66
C LEU A 28 -25.65 -0.73 9.64
N VAL A 29 -25.62 0.36 8.87
CA VAL A 29 -26.61 0.69 7.83
C VAL A 29 -26.17 0.12 6.48
N GLY A 30 -24.88 0.12 6.19
CA GLY A 30 -24.36 -0.40 4.92
C GLY A 30 -22.87 -0.17 4.69
N LEU A 31 -22.44 -0.52 3.47
CA LEU A 31 -21.07 -0.39 2.98
C LEU A 31 -21.05 0.46 1.71
N ILE A 32 -20.09 1.37 1.59
CA ILE A 32 -19.84 2.18 0.40
C ILE A 32 -18.46 1.81 -0.15
N PRO A 33 -18.37 1.06 -1.27
CA PRO A 33 -17.11 0.78 -1.93
C PRO A 33 -16.68 1.97 -2.81
N LEU A 34 -15.50 2.51 -2.57
CA LEU A 34 -14.88 3.60 -3.32
C LEU A 34 -13.74 3.04 -4.17
N PHE A 35 -13.75 3.34 -5.46
CA PHE A 35 -12.68 2.92 -6.37
C PHE A 35 -11.79 4.11 -6.73
N ASP A 36 -10.49 3.92 -6.60
CA ASP A 36 -9.48 4.90 -7.02
C ASP A 36 -8.54 4.24 -8.05
N PRO A 37 -8.89 4.30 -9.35
CA PRO A 37 -8.05 3.70 -10.37
C PRO A 37 -6.71 4.43 -10.47
N PRO A 38 -5.61 3.71 -10.82
CA PRO A 38 -4.39 4.36 -11.25
C PRO A 38 -4.66 5.29 -12.43
N ARG A 39 -3.87 6.36 -12.55
CA ARG A 39 -3.94 7.24 -13.72
C ARG A 39 -3.61 6.43 -14.99
N GLU A 40 -4.21 6.82 -16.11
CA GLU A 40 -4.06 6.11 -17.39
C GLU A 40 -2.60 5.97 -17.84
N ASP A 41 -1.76 6.95 -17.50
CA ASP A 41 -0.33 7.01 -17.80
C ASP A 41 0.57 6.31 -16.77
N SER A 42 0.03 5.85 -15.64
CA SER A 42 0.83 5.34 -14.52
C SER A 42 1.61 4.09 -14.91
N ALA A 43 0.97 3.15 -15.62
CA ALA A 43 1.60 1.89 -16.00
C ALA A 43 2.74 2.12 -17.00
N GLU A 44 2.55 2.99 -17.99
CA GLU A 44 3.59 3.36 -18.96
C GLU A 44 4.75 4.09 -18.29
N THR A 45 4.45 5.04 -17.39
CA THR A 45 5.47 5.80 -16.65
C THR A 45 6.34 4.88 -15.79
N VAL A 46 5.71 3.95 -15.08
CA VAL A 46 6.39 2.94 -14.26
C VAL A 46 7.27 2.04 -15.12
N ALA A 47 6.73 1.53 -16.24
CA ALA A 47 7.49 0.69 -17.18
C ALA A 47 8.73 1.44 -17.71
N ARG A 48 8.55 2.70 -18.11
CA ARG A 48 9.65 3.52 -18.63
C ARG A 48 10.74 3.77 -17.60
N ALA A 49 10.37 4.02 -16.34
CA ALA A 49 11.32 4.17 -15.25
C ALA A 49 12.15 2.88 -15.05
N MET A 50 11.48 1.72 -15.06
CA MET A 50 12.16 0.42 -14.92
C MET A 50 13.09 0.11 -16.11
N GLU A 51 12.71 0.45 -17.34
CA GLU A 51 13.57 0.35 -18.53
C GLU A 51 14.86 1.18 -18.41
N MET A 52 14.79 2.30 -17.68
CA MET A 52 15.93 3.17 -17.40
C MET A 52 16.79 2.70 -16.21
N GLY A 53 16.46 1.54 -15.62
CA GLY A 53 17.15 0.98 -14.46
C GLY A 53 16.73 1.60 -13.12
N VAL A 54 15.60 2.30 -13.07
CA VAL A 54 15.04 2.85 -11.84
C VAL A 54 14.07 1.85 -11.22
N THR A 55 14.38 1.35 -10.03
CA THR A 55 13.46 0.51 -9.26
C THR A 55 12.33 1.35 -8.67
N VAL A 56 11.09 0.98 -8.97
CA VAL A 56 9.89 1.63 -8.43
C VAL A 56 9.30 0.76 -7.33
N LYS A 57 9.00 1.34 -6.17
CA LYS A 57 8.34 0.66 -5.05
C LYS A 57 7.04 1.37 -4.69
N MET A 58 5.94 0.63 -4.57
CA MET A 58 4.65 1.20 -4.16
C MET A 58 4.64 1.52 -2.66
N ILE A 59 4.10 2.66 -2.28
CA ILE A 59 3.89 3.04 -0.88
C ILE A 59 2.46 3.55 -0.75
N THR A 60 1.59 2.82 -0.05
CA THR A 60 0.17 3.18 0.13
C THR A 60 -0.30 3.04 1.57
N GLY A 61 -1.26 3.87 1.96
CA GLY A 61 -2.01 3.73 3.22
C GLY A 61 -3.16 2.73 3.14
N ASP A 62 -3.45 2.19 1.95
CA ASP A 62 -4.49 1.17 1.77
C ASP A 62 -4.09 -0.16 2.40
N ASN A 63 -5.08 -1.02 2.61
CA ASN A 63 -4.85 -2.37 3.08
C ASN A 63 -4.01 -3.19 2.07
N ILE A 64 -3.39 -4.26 2.57
CA ILE A 64 -2.50 -5.10 1.76
C ILE A 64 -3.19 -5.72 0.52
N ALA A 65 -4.49 -6.00 0.61
CA ALA A 65 -5.24 -6.61 -0.49
C ALA A 65 -5.43 -5.64 -1.66
N ILE A 66 -5.86 -4.41 -1.39
CA ILE A 66 -5.99 -3.33 -2.38
C ILE A 66 -4.60 -3.01 -2.96
N ALA A 67 -3.59 -2.88 -2.10
CA ALA A 67 -2.23 -2.60 -2.55
C ALA A 67 -1.72 -3.65 -3.56
N ARG A 68 -1.94 -4.95 -3.29
CA ARG A 68 -1.55 -6.04 -4.21
C ARG A 68 -2.30 -5.96 -5.54
N GLN A 69 -3.59 -5.64 -5.48
CA GLN A 69 -4.44 -5.48 -6.67
C GLN A 69 -3.89 -4.35 -7.56
N ILE A 70 -3.60 -3.19 -6.98
CA ILE A 70 -3.09 -2.02 -7.71
C ILE A 70 -1.66 -2.26 -8.21
N ALA A 71 -0.79 -2.86 -7.40
CA ALA A 71 0.58 -3.18 -7.79
C ALA A 71 0.63 -4.16 -8.97
N GLY A 72 -0.26 -5.15 -8.98
CA GLY A 72 -0.45 -6.07 -10.11
C GLY A 72 -0.88 -5.35 -11.39
N LYS A 73 -1.82 -4.39 -11.30
CA LYS A 73 -2.25 -3.57 -12.46
C LYS A 73 -1.11 -2.73 -13.04
N LEU A 74 -0.17 -2.29 -12.20
CA LEU A 74 0.96 -1.45 -12.58
C LEU A 74 2.25 -2.24 -12.87
N ASN A 75 2.21 -3.58 -12.81
CA ASN A 75 3.37 -4.45 -12.97
C ASN A 75 4.55 -4.12 -12.01
N LEU A 76 4.23 -3.68 -10.79
CA LEU A 76 5.22 -3.30 -9.77
C LEU A 76 5.74 -4.49 -8.94
N GLY A 77 5.26 -5.70 -9.21
CA GLY A 77 5.48 -6.87 -8.37
C GLY A 77 4.39 -7.05 -7.31
N THR A 78 4.47 -8.14 -6.56
CA THR A 78 3.42 -8.53 -5.58
C THR A 78 3.98 -8.86 -4.20
N ARG A 79 5.29 -8.73 -3.98
CA ARG A 79 5.92 -8.88 -2.66
C ARG A 79 5.73 -7.61 -1.83
N LEU A 80 4.47 -7.31 -1.54
CA LEU A 80 4.09 -6.20 -0.67
C LEU A 80 4.12 -6.62 0.80
N LEU A 81 4.58 -5.71 1.66
CA LEU A 81 4.61 -5.89 3.11
C LEU A 81 3.69 -4.88 3.80
N PRO A 82 2.96 -5.27 4.86
CA PRO A 82 2.34 -4.29 5.74
C PRO A 82 3.44 -3.50 6.45
N ALA A 83 3.26 -2.20 6.62
CA ALA A 83 4.28 -1.35 7.21
C ALA A 83 4.59 -1.72 8.67
N GLY A 84 3.63 -2.28 9.41
CA GLY A 84 3.88 -2.83 10.76
C GLY A 84 4.92 -3.96 10.81
N ALA A 85 5.19 -4.64 9.69
CA ALA A 85 6.29 -5.60 9.64
C ALA A 85 7.66 -4.92 9.84
N LEU A 86 7.77 -3.61 9.62
CA LEU A 86 9.00 -2.84 9.89
C LEU A 86 9.20 -2.55 11.38
N ASP A 87 8.16 -2.63 12.20
CA ASP A 87 8.27 -2.46 13.65
C ASP A 87 8.69 -3.76 14.34
N ASP A 88 8.24 -4.90 13.79
CA ASP A 88 8.49 -6.24 14.36
C ASP A 88 9.82 -6.88 13.90
N THR A 89 10.48 -6.31 12.89
CA THR A 89 11.71 -6.90 12.34
C THR A 89 12.94 -6.52 13.19
N PRO A 90 13.78 -7.49 13.60
CA PRO A 90 15.03 -7.20 14.28
C PRO A 90 15.91 -6.25 13.47
N SER A 91 16.56 -5.30 14.15
CA SER A 91 17.26 -4.16 13.54
C SER A 91 18.32 -4.48 12.48
N GLY A 92 18.80 -5.72 12.40
CA GLY A 92 19.77 -6.16 11.39
C GLY A 92 19.20 -6.70 10.07
N HIS A 93 17.89 -6.97 9.99
CA HIS A 93 17.24 -7.51 8.79
C HIS A 93 16.30 -6.52 8.10
N LEU A 94 16.15 -5.32 8.64
CA LEU A 94 15.25 -4.30 8.12
C LEU A 94 15.69 -3.79 6.75
N GLU A 95 16.99 -3.55 6.58
CA GLU A 95 17.56 -3.07 5.32
C GLU A 95 17.28 -4.06 4.17
N GLU A 96 17.61 -5.34 4.36
CA GLU A 96 17.37 -6.39 3.36
C GLU A 96 15.87 -6.59 3.08
N THR A 97 15.04 -6.51 4.12
CA THR A 97 13.58 -6.62 3.98
C THR A 97 13.04 -5.49 3.12
N VAL A 98 13.51 -4.26 3.35
CA VAL A 98 13.06 -3.08 2.60
C VAL A 98 13.58 -3.09 1.16
N GLU A 99 14.84 -3.51 0.97
CA GLU A 99 15.44 -3.61 -0.36
C GLU A 99 14.71 -4.62 -1.25
N ASN A 100 14.35 -5.77 -0.70
CA ASN A 100 13.72 -6.86 -1.43
C ASN A 100 12.19 -6.76 -1.57
N ALA A 101 11.54 -5.82 -0.88
CA ALA A 101 10.09 -5.63 -0.99
C ALA A 101 9.72 -4.84 -2.24
N ASP A 102 8.64 -5.24 -2.92
CA ASP A 102 8.11 -4.52 -4.09
C ASP A 102 7.32 -3.26 -3.68
N GLY A 103 6.92 -3.19 -2.40
CA GLY A 103 6.20 -2.05 -1.85
C GLY A 103 5.61 -2.32 -0.48
N PHE A 104 4.93 -1.31 0.05
CA PHE A 104 4.43 -1.25 1.41
C PHE A 104 2.98 -0.78 1.45
N ALA A 105 2.16 -1.47 2.24
CA ALA A 105 0.77 -1.15 2.50
C ALA A 105 0.58 -0.69 3.96
N GLU A 106 -0.57 -0.08 4.27
CA GLU A 106 -0.90 0.40 5.63
C GLU A 106 0.16 1.37 6.17
N VAL A 107 0.74 2.17 5.27
CA VAL A 107 1.85 3.08 5.54
C VAL A 107 1.36 4.35 6.22
N PHE A 108 1.90 4.63 7.41
CA PHE A 108 1.78 5.91 8.11
C PHE A 108 2.91 6.87 7.70
N PRO A 109 2.77 8.19 7.93
CA PRO A 109 3.81 9.16 7.59
C PRO A 109 5.21 8.79 8.09
N GLU A 110 5.31 8.24 9.30
CA GLU A 110 6.57 7.84 9.96
C GLU A 110 7.26 6.71 9.18
N HIS A 111 6.49 5.76 8.67
CA HIS A 111 6.99 4.64 7.88
C HIS A 111 7.63 5.09 6.56
N LYS A 112 7.10 6.15 5.92
CA LYS A 112 7.68 6.71 4.69
C LYS A 112 9.12 7.16 4.93
N PHE A 113 9.34 7.89 6.03
CA PHE A 113 10.69 8.35 6.39
C PHE A 113 11.63 7.20 6.72
N LEU A 114 11.14 6.17 7.41
CA LEU A 114 11.92 4.98 7.74
C LEU A 114 12.37 4.22 6.48
N ILE A 115 11.45 3.94 5.56
CA ILE A 115 11.73 3.24 4.29
C ILE A 115 12.82 3.99 3.50
N VAL A 116 12.66 5.30 3.33
CA VAL A 116 13.63 6.13 2.61
C VAL A 116 15.01 6.07 3.28
N ARG A 117 15.05 6.20 4.62
CA ARG A 117 16.32 6.14 5.37
C ARG A 117 17.02 4.79 5.24
N LEU A 118 16.28 3.68 5.30
CA LEU A 118 16.84 2.33 5.17
C LEU A 118 17.43 2.11 3.76
N LEU A 119 16.72 2.52 2.72
CA LEU A 119 17.23 2.47 1.34
C LEU A 119 18.48 3.35 1.15
N GLN A 120 18.49 4.56 1.73
CA GLN A 120 19.66 5.44 1.68
C GLN A 120 20.87 4.88 2.44
N LYS A 121 20.67 4.17 3.55
CA LYS A 121 21.76 3.46 4.26
C LYS A 121 22.41 2.41 3.36
N LEU A 122 21.61 1.72 2.55
CA LEU A 122 22.05 0.79 1.52
C LEU A 122 22.64 1.45 0.27
N LYS A 123 22.87 2.77 0.30
CA LYS A 123 23.47 3.58 -0.78
C LYS A 123 22.58 3.75 -2.02
N HIS A 124 21.28 3.50 -1.91
CA HIS A 124 20.33 3.84 -2.96
C HIS A 124 20.07 5.35 -3.02
N PHE A 125 20.02 5.90 -4.23
CA PHE A 125 19.44 7.22 -4.47
C PHE A 125 17.92 7.08 -4.55
N VAL A 126 17.20 7.80 -3.69
CA VAL A 126 15.75 7.63 -3.52
C VAL A 126 15.04 8.93 -3.87
N GLY A 127 14.08 8.85 -4.79
CA GLY A 127 13.09 9.89 -5.04
C GLY A 127 11.72 9.43 -4.53
N MET A 128 10.98 10.32 -3.87
CA MET A 128 9.61 10.05 -3.42
C MET A 128 8.64 10.88 -4.26
N SER A 129 7.64 10.21 -4.85
CA SER A 129 6.47 10.85 -5.44
C SER A 129 5.28 10.74 -4.47
N GLY A 130 4.39 11.72 -4.48
CA GLY A 130 3.16 11.76 -3.69
C GLY A 130 1.99 12.26 -4.52
#